data_AF-F0BGD6-F1
#
_entry.id   AF-F0BGD6-F1
#
_cell.length_a   1.000
_cell.length_b   1.000
_cell.length_c   1.000
_cell.angle_alpha   90.00
_cell.angle_beta   90.00
_cell.angle_gamma   90.00
#
_symmetry.space_group_name_H-M   'P 1'
#
loop_
_entity.id
_entity.type
_entity.pdbx_description
1 polymer ?
#
loop_
_entity_poly.entity_id
_entity_poly.type
_entity_poly.pdbx_seq_one_letter_code
_entity_poly.pdbx_strand_id
1 'polypeptide(L)'
;VYLASNSLQLRGNGALIAGGNVELNATNAMSNQGVIAGADVSVTAGNLLNQGRISGTGTVTLEARNDLLNQGQIQGRDVALVAGNNLVSEAAKAINGVGILSGITASNTLQLMAGNDMTLTGTRVQAGGSAALIAGNNLSLTPSALRDDNGLLRGGDAVSVTTGKDLIVSAGNDLQLHGVTIAAGGSAALQAGNNLSLTPTIGLDGKVATRTSISTGDSLQLTAGNDLTIRQAEVKAGGDLIAAAGNNLNVESVLNDSETNSYNSRNGKTRVTTTTTTQTIDQQALTAGGNLILSAGNDVNLVAAKLDAGKGLGISAGNDINASTLTTVDTSDVLETRKRFKQTTSTRDETVHGTEFTAGGNLAMQAGNDITLTAASAATKEGGITLAAGNDVNLLAASEQHDAVQDMTKKKKGTFSSKTTTTHDAWHDNVAVTTTLSADTVQIAAGNDLLSQGAQVASTGDVVLAAGNNITLDTVQNTHSEEHEKTVKKSGLYGGGGFS
;
A
#
# COMPACT_ATOMS: atom_id res chain seq x y z
N VAL A 1 -47.50 11.97 3.79
CA VAL A 1 -47.92 10.61 3.39
C VAL A 1 -47.58 9.69 4.53
N TYR A 2 -48.55 8.89 4.99
CA TYR A 2 -48.34 7.82 5.96
C TYR A 2 -48.86 6.52 5.36
N LEU A 3 -48.03 5.49 5.28
CA LEU A 3 -48.43 4.16 4.81
C LEU A 3 -47.95 3.11 5.82
N ALA A 4 -48.85 2.26 6.27
CA ALA A 4 -48.55 1.11 7.11
C ALA A 4 -49.04 -0.17 6.43
N SER A 5 -48.19 -1.18 6.30
CA SER A 5 -48.54 -2.45 5.67
C SER A 5 -47.70 -3.61 6.22
N ASN A 6 -48.10 -4.85 5.93
CA ASN A 6 -47.23 -5.99 6.24
C ASN A 6 -45.97 -5.99 5.36
N SER A 7 -46.17 -5.78 4.05
CA SER A 7 -45.09 -5.58 3.08
C SER A 7 -45.44 -4.42 2.16
N LEU A 8 -44.44 -3.63 1.77
CA LEU A 8 -44.58 -2.51 0.85
C LEU A 8 -43.67 -2.70 -0.36
N GLN A 9 -44.22 -2.56 -1.57
CA GLN A 9 -43.46 -2.68 -2.81
C GLN A 9 -43.77 -1.51 -3.74
N LEU A 10 -42.75 -0.75 -4.11
CA LEU A 10 -42.80 0.22 -5.20
C LEU A 10 -42.07 -0.36 -6.40
N ARG A 11 -42.73 -0.39 -7.56
CA ARG A 11 -42.18 -0.97 -8.80
C ARG A 11 -41.53 0.13 -9.67
N GLY A 12 -40.53 -0.23 -10.45
CA GLY A 12 -39.70 0.73 -11.22
C GLY A 12 -40.36 1.38 -12.45
N ASN A 13 -41.67 1.23 -12.65
CA ASN A 13 -42.40 1.77 -13.81
C ASN A 13 -42.98 3.18 -13.56
N GLY A 14 -42.26 4.04 -12.83
CA GLY A 14 -42.71 5.41 -12.52
C GLY A 14 -43.54 5.53 -11.24
N ALA A 15 -43.53 4.52 -10.35
CA ALA A 15 -44.14 4.65 -9.04
C ALA A 15 -43.41 5.72 -8.22
N LEU A 16 -44.16 6.76 -7.82
CA LEU A 16 -43.69 7.87 -6.99
C LEU A 16 -44.52 7.92 -5.70
N ILE A 17 -43.84 7.88 -4.57
CA ILE A 17 -44.40 8.39 -3.31
C ILE A 17 -43.78 9.75 -3.05
N ALA A 18 -44.60 10.80 -3.06
CA ALA A 18 -44.16 12.16 -2.79
C ALA A 18 -45.06 12.87 -1.76
N GLY A 19 -44.48 13.69 -0.89
CA GLY A 19 -45.21 14.53 0.05
C GLY A 19 -44.31 15.46 0.85
N GLY A 20 -44.87 16.29 1.73
CA GLY A 20 -44.07 17.07 2.70
C GLY A 20 -43.27 16.15 3.60
N ASN A 21 -43.94 15.35 4.42
CA ASN A 21 -43.31 14.25 5.17
C ASN A 21 -43.80 12.93 4.61
N VAL A 22 -42.90 11.96 4.43
CA VAL A 22 -43.20 10.60 3.99
C VAL A 22 -42.82 9.63 5.08
N GLU A 23 -43.79 8.91 5.63
CA GLU A 23 -43.58 7.89 6.66
C GLU A 23 -44.12 6.55 6.15
N LEU A 24 -43.24 5.55 6.08
CA LEU A 24 -43.54 4.21 5.59
C LEU A 24 -43.20 3.18 6.67
N ASN A 25 -44.19 2.39 7.10
CA ASN A 25 -44.00 1.36 8.11
C ASN A 25 -44.40 -0.01 7.53
N ALA A 26 -43.41 -0.87 7.32
CA ALA A 26 -43.61 -2.26 6.93
C ALA A 26 -43.21 -3.19 8.07
N THR A 27 -44.09 -4.13 8.48
CA THR A 27 -43.70 -5.08 9.53
C THR A 27 -42.70 -6.12 9.05
N ASN A 28 -42.84 -6.59 7.80
CA ASN A 28 -42.00 -7.65 7.24
C ASN A 28 -40.92 -7.10 6.27
N ALA A 29 -41.33 -6.49 5.15
CA ALA A 29 -40.36 -6.04 4.14
C ALA A 29 -40.82 -4.80 3.37
N MET A 30 -39.87 -3.92 3.06
CA MET A 30 -40.03 -2.82 2.11
C MET A 30 -39.09 -3.03 0.92
N SER A 31 -39.63 -2.94 -0.30
CA SER A 31 -38.83 -2.88 -1.52
C SER A 31 -39.19 -1.63 -2.32
N ASN A 32 -38.18 -0.81 -2.61
CA ASN A 32 -38.30 0.37 -3.45
C ASN A 32 -37.53 0.17 -4.76
N GLN A 33 -38.22 0.09 -5.88
CA GLN A 33 -37.64 0.20 -7.23
C GLN A 33 -38.01 1.53 -7.90
N GLY A 34 -38.87 2.34 -7.27
CA GLY A 34 -39.38 3.61 -7.77
C GLY A 34 -38.70 4.81 -7.10
N VAL A 35 -39.46 5.90 -6.94
CA VAL A 35 -38.99 7.11 -6.26
C VAL A 35 -39.80 7.34 -4.99
N ILE A 36 -39.10 7.55 -3.89
CA ILE A 36 -39.66 8.05 -2.63
C ILE A 36 -39.05 9.43 -2.39
N ALA A 37 -39.87 10.47 -2.30
CA ALA A 37 -39.42 11.85 -2.17
C ALA A 37 -40.21 12.63 -1.12
N GLY A 38 -39.53 13.42 -0.29
CA GLY A 38 -40.20 14.37 0.60
C GLY A 38 -39.28 15.45 1.14
N ALA A 39 -39.80 16.31 2.00
CA ALA A 39 -38.97 17.13 2.89
C ALA A 39 -38.27 16.19 3.88
N ASP A 40 -39.04 15.43 4.64
CA ASP A 40 -38.53 14.35 5.50
C ASP A 40 -39.06 13.00 5.03
N VAL A 41 -38.18 11.99 5.01
CA VAL A 41 -38.53 10.60 4.68
C VAL A 41 -38.12 9.70 5.84
N SER A 42 -39.08 9.01 6.43
CA SER A 42 -38.88 7.98 7.45
C SER A 42 -39.39 6.65 6.96
N VAL A 43 -38.56 5.61 7.02
CA VAL A 43 -38.96 4.25 6.67
C VAL A 43 -38.55 3.30 7.78
N THR A 44 -39.51 2.55 8.32
CA THR A 44 -39.25 1.42 9.21
C THR A 44 -39.70 0.13 8.53
N ALA A 45 -38.83 -0.88 8.46
CA ALA A 45 -39.12 -2.17 7.85
C ALA A 45 -38.55 -3.34 8.65
N GLY A 46 -39.04 -4.58 8.44
CA GLY A 46 -38.30 -5.76 8.88
C GLY A 46 -36.99 -5.89 8.08
N ASN A 47 -37.10 -6.09 6.77
CA ASN A 47 -36.00 -5.95 5.80
C ASN A 47 -36.27 -4.76 4.86
N LEU A 48 -35.22 -4.01 4.50
CA LEU A 48 -35.32 -2.88 3.57
C LEU A 48 -34.45 -3.10 2.36
N LEU A 49 -35.06 -3.09 1.17
CA LEU A 49 -34.37 -3.15 -0.11
C LEU A 49 -34.63 -1.88 -0.93
N ASN A 50 -33.59 -1.07 -1.14
CA ASN A 50 -33.66 0.08 -2.02
C ASN A 50 -32.92 -0.19 -3.34
N GLN A 51 -33.65 -0.33 -4.44
CA GLN A 51 -33.14 -0.40 -5.82
C GLN A 51 -33.46 0.87 -6.62
N GLY A 52 -34.28 1.76 -6.07
CA GLY A 52 -34.69 3.02 -6.67
C GLY A 52 -34.03 4.22 -6.01
N ARG A 53 -34.75 5.34 -5.96
CA ARG A 53 -34.30 6.58 -5.32
C ARG A 53 -35.13 6.87 -4.07
N ILE A 54 -34.44 7.20 -2.98
CA ILE A 54 -35.03 7.76 -1.75
C ILE A 54 -34.40 9.14 -1.53
N SER A 55 -35.21 10.19 -1.46
CA SER A 55 -34.73 11.57 -1.43
C SER A 55 -35.50 12.43 -0.44
N GLY A 56 -34.77 13.11 0.45
CA GLY A 56 -35.27 14.14 1.36
C GLY A 56 -34.61 15.48 1.07
N THR A 57 -35.31 16.61 1.19
CA THR A 57 -34.66 17.94 1.25
C THR A 57 -34.18 18.27 2.67
N GLY A 58 -34.78 17.63 3.67
CA GLY A 58 -34.42 17.61 5.09
C GLY A 58 -33.80 16.26 5.45
N THR A 59 -34.48 15.48 6.28
CA THR A 59 -33.93 14.24 6.84
C THR A 59 -34.40 13.00 6.07
N VAL A 60 -33.50 12.04 5.91
CA VAL A 60 -33.82 10.70 5.42
C VAL A 60 -33.38 9.67 6.46
N THR A 61 -34.35 9.02 7.11
CA THR A 61 -34.13 7.99 8.13
C THR A 61 -34.67 6.65 7.64
N LEU A 62 -33.81 5.63 7.59
CA LEU A 62 -34.15 4.27 7.19
C LEU A 62 -33.77 3.33 8.32
N GLU A 63 -34.76 2.65 8.90
CA GLU A 63 -34.59 1.69 9.98
C GLU A 63 -35.07 0.30 9.54
N ALA A 64 -34.14 -0.63 9.37
CA ALA A 64 -34.43 -2.04 9.16
C ALA A 64 -34.22 -2.81 10.47
N ARG A 65 -35.22 -3.56 10.93
CA ARG A 65 -35.09 -4.42 12.12
C ARG A 65 -34.07 -5.54 11.91
N ASN A 66 -33.90 -5.98 10.67
CA ASN A 66 -32.95 -7.00 10.24
C ASN A 66 -31.93 -6.36 9.28
N ASP A 67 -32.06 -6.57 7.97
CA ASP A 67 -31.08 -6.14 6.98
C ASP A 67 -31.55 -4.94 6.15
N LEU A 68 -30.60 -4.04 5.86
CA LEU A 68 -30.76 -2.94 4.90
C LEU A 68 -29.84 -3.18 3.71
N LEU A 69 -30.44 -3.37 2.52
CA LEU A 69 -29.74 -3.53 1.26
C LEU A 69 -30.01 -2.31 0.36
N ASN A 70 -28.96 -1.54 0.06
CA ASN A 70 -29.00 -0.43 -0.87
C ASN A 70 -28.27 -0.76 -2.18
N GLN A 71 -29.05 -0.83 -3.26
CA GLN A 71 -28.61 -0.99 -4.65
C GLN A 71 -28.99 0.24 -5.50
N GLY A 72 -29.44 1.32 -4.85
CA GLY A 72 -29.92 2.54 -5.48
C GLY A 72 -29.33 3.80 -4.85
N GLN A 73 -30.11 4.87 -4.85
CA GLN A 73 -29.69 6.20 -4.38
C GLN A 73 -30.47 6.61 -3.13
N ILE A 74 -29.74 7.06 -2.10
CA ILE A 74 -30.29 7.63 -0.88
C ILE A 74 -29.68 9.02 -0.70
N GLN A 75 -30.52 10.06 -0.63
CA GLN A 75 -30.05 11.45 -0.53
C GLN A 75 -30.87 12.27 0.46
N GLY A 76 -30.21 13.05 1.30
CA GLY A 76 -30.83 13.97 2.27
C GLY A 76 -29.96 15.20 2.56
N ARG A 77 -30.48 16.14 3.36
CA ARG A 77 -29.63 17.07 4.11
C ARG A 77 -28.91 16.32 5.22
N ASP A 78 -29.68 15.59 6.03
CA ASP A 78 -29.18 14.63 7.00
C ASP A 78 -29.66 13.23 6.58
N VAL A 79 -28.79 12.23 6.69
CA VAL A 79 -29.09 10.84 6.31
C VAL A 79 -28.71 9.91 7.45
N ALA A 80 -29.64 9.08 7.91
CA ALA A 80 -29.44 8.06 8.94
C ALA A 80 -29.96 6.71 8.44
N LEU A 81 -29.07 5.72 8.35
CA LEU A 81 -29.40 4.34 8.00
C LEU A 81 -29.04 3.46 9.18
N VAL A 82 -30.02 2.71 9.67
CA VAL A 82 -29.85 1.78 10.80
C VAL A 82 -30.36 0.41 10.38
N ALA A 83 -29.50 -0.60 10.49
CA ALA A 83 -29.85 -2.00 10.31
C ALA A 83 -29.60 -2.76 11.62
N GLY A 84 -30.59 -3.52 12.09
CA GLY A 84 -30.44 -4.37 13.28
C GLY A 84 -29.40 -5.49 13.10
N ASN A 85 -29.24 -5.97 11.87
CA ASN A 85 -28.22 -6.94 11.48
C ASN A 85 -27.23 -6.27 10.52
N ASN A 86 -27.39 -6.45 9.20
CA ASN A 86 -26.38 -6.04 8.23
C ASN A 86 -26.82 -4.82 7.42
N LEU A 87 -25.87 -3.93 7.15
CA LEU A 87 -26.04 -2.85 6.18
C LEU A 87 -25.15 -3.15 4.98
N VAL A 88 -25.77 -3.45 3.85
CA VAL A 88 -25.07 -3.72 2.59
C VAL A 88 -25.44 -2.63 1.61
N SER A 89 -24.44 -1.95 1.06
CA SER A 89 -24.61 -1.09 -0.10
C SER A 89 -23.71 -1.58 -1.22
N GLU A 90 -24.29 -1.87 -2.38
CA GLU A 90 -23.57 -2.44 -3.51
C GLU A 90 -24.08 -1.86 -4.83
N ALA A 91 -23.19 -1.60 -5.77
CA ALA A 91 -23.61 -1.14 -7.10
C ALA A 91 -24.51 -2.17 -7.77
N ALA A 92 -25.62 -1.73 -8.38
CA ALA A 92 -26.48 -2.62 -9.14
C ALA A 92 -25.72 -3.17 -10.36
N LYS A 93 -25.93 -4.45 -10.68
CA LYS A 93 -25.31 -5.13 -11.83
C LYS A 93 -25.45 -4.26 -13.09
N ALA A 94 -24.31 -3.93 -13.73
CA ALA A 94 -24.30 -3.11 -14.93
C ALA A 94 -25.20 -3.73 -16.00
N ILE A 95 -26.20 -2.96 -16.47
CA ILE A 95 -26.98 -3.29 -17.66
C ILE A 95 -26.35 -2.47 -18.80
N ASN A 96 -25.79 -3.14 -19.80
CA ASN A 96 -25.16 -2.50 -20.98
C ASN A 96 -23.94 -1.61 -20.67
N GLY A 97 -23.08 -2.00 -19.72
CA GLY A 97 -21.80 -1.31 -19.48
C GLY A 97 -21.89 0.05 -18.77
N VAL A 98 -23.07 0.48 -18.34
CA VAL A 98 -23.24 1.65 -17.45
C VAL A 98 -23.75 1.16 -16.10
N GLY A 99 -22.85 1.05 -15.12
CA GLY A 99 -23.23 0.78 -13.74
C GLY A 99 -23.96 1.98 -13.15
N ILE A 100 -25.11 1.76 -12.51
CA ILE A 100 -25.66 2.75 -11.57
C ILE A 100 -24.94 2.49 -10.26
N LEU A 101 -23.99 3.37 -9.93
CA LEU A 101 -23.38 3.43 -8.60
C LEU A 101 -24.48 3.40 -7.53
N SER A 102 -24.30 2.61 -6.48
CA SER A 102 -25.09 2.84 -5.27
C SER A 102 -24.52 4.07 -4.55
N GLY A 103 -25.40 4.90 -4.00
CA GLY A 103 -25.02 6.19 -3.45
C GLY A 103 -25.76 6.50 -2.17
N ILE A 104 -25.02 6.96 -1.17
CA ILE A 104 -25.57 7.43 0.11
C ILE A 104 -24.96 8.82 0.34
N THR A 105 -25.78 9.86 0.22
CA THR A 105 -25.31 11.25 0.22
C THR A 105 -26.11 12.12 1.17
N ALA A 106 -25.40 12.81 2.06
CA ALA A 106 -25.94 13.87 2.91
C ALA A 106 -25.27 15.20 2.57
N SER A 107 -26.03 16.31 2.49
CA SER A 107 -25.41 17.63 2.38
C SER A 107 -24.82 18.15 3.70
N ASN A 108 -25.16 17.53 4.82
CA ASN A 108 -24.67 17.88 6.16
C ASN A 108 -24.18 16.63 6.92
N THR A 109 -25.03 15.92 7.67
CA THR A 109 -24.60 14.76 8.47
C THR A 109 -25.02 13.43 7.89
N LEU A 110 -24.12 12.45 7.91
CA LEU A 110 -24.37 11.09 7.44
C LEU A 110 -24.04 10.08 8.53
N GLN A 111 -24.99 9.20 8.86
CA GLN A 111 -24.82 8.12 9.84
C GLN A 111 -25.26 6.80 9.24
N LEU A 112 -24.36 5.82 9.25
CA LEU A 112 -24.64 4.44 8.88
C LEU A 112 -24.34 3.58 10.10
N MET A 113 -25.30 2.77 10.52
CA MET A 113 -25.17 1.88 11.66
C MET A 113 -25.67 0.49 11.30
N ALA A 114 -24.84 -0.52 11.54
CA ALA A 114 -25.18 -1.93 11.43
C ALA A 114 -24.96 -2.61 12.79
N GLY A 115 -25.93 -3.40 13.26
CA GLY A 115 -25.78 -4.18 14.49
C GLY A 115 -24.72 -5.29 14.37
N ASN A 116 -24.55 -5.84 13.17
CA ASN A 116 -23.51 -6.82 12.84
C ASN A 116 -22.55 -6.22 11.81
N ASP A 117 -22.63 -6.65 10.54
CA ASP A 117 -21.64 -6.29 9.52
C ASP A 117 -22.11 -5.13 8.64
N MET A 118 -21.16 -4.30 8.21
CA MET A 118 -21.37 -3.28 7.18
C MET A 118 -20.47 -3.55 5.99
N THR A 119 -21.06 -3.68 4.81
CA THR A 119 -20.35 -3.93 3.55
C THR A 119 -20.71 -2.86 2.53
N LEU A 120 -19.71 -2.10 2.07
CA LEU A 120 -19.85 -1.07 1.06
C LEU A 120 -19.01 -1.44 -0.16
N THR A 121 -19.67 -1.93 -1.21
CA THR A 121 -19.02 -2.41 -2.43
C THR A 121 -19.34 -1.50 -3.61
N GLY A 122 -18.37 -0.75 -4.12
CA GLY A 122 -18.60 0.23 -5.19
C GLY A 122 -19.67 1.27 -4.85
N THR A 123 -19.78 1.62 -3.57
CA THR A 123 -20.72 2.63 -3.07
C THR A 123 -20.01 3.97 -2.94
N ARG A 124 -20.66 5.05 -3.39
CA ARG A 124 -20.26 6.41 -3.03
C ARG A 124 -20.93 6.81 -1.72
N VAL A 125 -20.12 7.16 -0.72
CA VAL A 125 -20.58 7.68 0.57
C VAL A 125 -20.10 9.11 0.72
N GLN A 126 -21.02 10.08 0.79
CA GLN A 126 -20.66 11.50 0.82
C GLN A 126 -21.44 12.27 1.90
N ALA A 127 -20.72 13.05 2.71
CA ALA A 127 -21.29 14.02 3.63
C ALA A 127 -20.69 15.41 3.37
N GLY A 128 -21.53 16.44 3.24
CA GLY A 128 -21.03 17.83 3.17
C GLY A 128 -20.49 18.34 4.52
N GLY A 129 -20.93 17.75 5.63
CA GLY A 129 -20.40 17.93 6.98
C GLY A 129 -19.65 16.68 7.44
N SER A 130 -20.01 16.15 8.60
CA SER A 130 -19.36 14.98 9.20
C SER A 130 -20.10 13.67 8.89
N ALA A 131 -19.37 12.56 8.90
CA ALA A 131 -19.96 11.23 8.75
C ALA A 131 -19.50 10.25 9.85
N ALA A 132 -20.38 9.31 10.18
CA ALA A 132 -20.06 8.16 11.02
C ALA A 132 -20.55 6.86 10.36
N LEU A 133 -19.63 5.90 10.21
CA LEU A 133 -19.90 4.55 9.73
C LEU A 133 -19.55 3.58 10.85
N ILE A 134 -20.56 2.89 11.40
CA ILE A 134 -20.40 2.07 12.61
C ILE A 134 -20.99 0.68 12.36
N ALA A 135 -20.17 -0.36 12.56
CA ALA A 135 -20.59 -1.75 12.54
C ALA A 135 -20.31 -2.40 13.89
N GLY A 136 -21.26 -3.17 14.41
CA GLY A 136 -21.07 -3.94 15.65
C GLY A 136 -20.08 -5.09 15.51
N ASN A 137 -19.86 -5.58 14.30
CA ASN A 137 -18.93 -6.65 13.96
C ASN A 137 -17.88 -6.15 12.95
N ASN A 138 -17.96 -6.54 11.68
CA ASN A 138 -16.98 -6.14 10.67
C ASN A 138 -17.46 -5.00 9.80
N LEU A 139 -16.52 -4.17 9.33
CA LEU A 139 -16.80 -3.12 8.37
C LEU A 139 -15.84 -3.23 7.20
N SER A 140 -16.37 -3.46 6.00
CA SER A 140 -15.59 -3.70 4.79
C SER A 140 -15.96 -2.69 3.69
N LEU A 141 -14.94 -2.02 3.15
CA LEU A 141 -15.06 -1.15 1.99
C LEU A 141 -14.21 -1.75 0.86
N THR A 142 -14.86 -2.00 -0.28
CA THR A 142 -14.20 -2.58 -1.45
C THR A 142 -14.74 -1.92 -2.73
N PRO A 143 -13.92 -1.59 -3.74
CA PRO A 143 -14.44 -1.06 -5.00
C PRO A 143 -15.30 -2.11 -5.71
N SER A 144 -16.23 -1.66 -6.56
CA SER A 144 -16.96 -2.59 -7.42
C SER A 144 -16.05 -3.10 -8.53
N ALA A 145 -16.04 -4.42 -8.69
CA ALA A 145 -15.58 -5.07 -9.90
C ALA A 145 -16.57 -4.78 -11.04
N LEU A 146 -16.32 -3.76 -11.88
CA LEU A 146 -17.15 -3.54 -13.08
C LEU A 146 -16.88 -4.66 -14.08
N ARG A 147 -17.83 -5.58 -14.29
CA ARG A 147 -17.74 -6.61 -15.33
C ARG A 147 -18.33 -6.06 -16.63
N ASP A 148 -17.55 -6.02 -17.71
CA ASP A 148 -18.12 -6.03 -19.07
C ASP A 148 -18.16 -7.47 -19.61
N ASP A 149 -18.77 -7.63 -20.79
CA ASP A 149 -18.90 -8.91 -21.50
C ASP A 149 -17.56 -9.48 -22.00
N ASN A 150 -16.45 -8.71 -21.91
CA ASN A 150 -15.10 -9.11 -22.33
C ASN A 150 -14.15 -9.41 -21.16
N GLY A 151 -14.64 -9.33 -19.92
CA GLY A 151 -13.82 -9.53 -18.72
C GLY A 151 -13.50 -8.20 -18.04
N LEU A 152 -13.78 -8.18 -16.73
CA LEU A 152 -13.57 -7.09 -15.76
C LEU A 152 -12.95 -5.78 -16.32
N LEU A 153 -13.78 -4.76 -16.49
CA LEU A 153 -13.34 -3.37 -16.59
C LEU A 153 -12.63 -3.01 -15.28
N ARG A 154 -11.41 -2.49 -15.45
CA ARG A 154 -10.59 -1.76 -14.47
C ARG A 154 -11.49 -0.99 -13.49
N GLY A 155 -11.21 -1.11 -12.19
CA GLY A 155 -11.97 -0.55 -11.06
C GLY A 155 -12.58 0.82 -11.34
N GLY A 156 -13.78 0.80 -11.94
CA GLY A 156 -14.53 2.01 -12.18
C GLY A 156 -15.27 2.35 -10.90
N ASP A 157 -15.04 3.60 -10.50
CA ASP A 157 -15.56 4.27 -9.32
C ASP A 157 -15.18 3.59 -8.00
N ALA A 158 -14.02 4.00 -7.46
CA ALA A 158 -13.57 3.67 -6.12
C ALA A 158 -14.71 3.88 -5.10
N VAL A 159 -14.84 2.98 -4.13
CA VAL A 159 -15.56 3.34 -2.90
C VAL A 159 -14.89 4.59 -2.36
N SER A 160 -15.63 5.69 -2.43
CA SER A 160 -15.19 6.98 -1.95
C SER A 160 -16.02 7.30 -0.72
N VAL A 161 -15.36 7.41 0.42
CA VAL A 161 -15.93 8.05 1.61
C VAL A 161 -15.39 9.46 1.64
N THR A 162 -16.26 10.44 1.41
CA THR A 162 -15.87 11.85 1.39
C THR A 162 -16.69 12.63 2.40
N THR A 163 -16.01 13.35 3.28
CA THR A 163 -16.64 14.23 4.27
C THR A 163 -16.06 15.64 4.15
N GLY A 164 -16.91 16.66 4.32
CA GLY A 164 -16.45 18.05 4.35
C GLY A 164 -15.80 18.44 5.68
N LYS A 165 -16.08 17.68 6.75
CA LYS A 165 -15.50 17.84 8.09
C LYS A 165 -14.92 16.50 8.56
N ASP A 166 -15.42 15.98 9.69
CA ASP A 166 -14.84 14.83 10.35
C ASP A 166 -15.44 13.51 9.89
N LEU A 167 -14.64 12.46 9.96
CA LEU A 167 -15.06 11.10 9.67
C LEU A 167 -14.76 10.17 10.84
N ILE A 168 -15.75 9.38 11.23
CA ILE A 168 -15.57 8.24 12.13
C ILE A 168 -15.91 6.96 11.37
N VAL A 169 -15.01 5.99 11.41
CA VAL A 169 -15.25 4.64 10.92
C VAL A 169 -14.91 3.66 12.04
N SER A 170 -15.87 2.88 12.51
CA SER A 170 -15.70 1.99 13.65
C SER A 170 -16.26 0.60 13.34
N ALA A 171 -15.44 -0.42 13.59
CA ALA A 171 -15.83 -1.82 13.57
C ALA A 171 -15.59 -2.45 14.95
N GLY A 172 -16.56 -3.21 15.46
CA GLY A 172 -16.41 -3.96 16.69
C GLY A 172 -15.35 -5.07 16.61
N ASN A 173 -15.11 -5.62 15.42
CA ASN A 173 -14.06 -6.59 15.13
C ASN A 173 -13.11 -6.03 14.06
N ASP A 174 -13.23 -6.42 12.79
CA ASP A 174 -12.26 -6.03 11.77
C ASP A 174 -12.74 -4.85 10.91
N LEU A 175 -11.85 -3.89 10.64
CA LEU A 175 -12.03 -2.82 9.67
C LEU A 175 -11.12 -3.06 8.46
N GLN A 176 -11.75 -3.27 7.30
CA GLN A 176 -11.10 -3.71 6.08
C GLN A 176 -11.26 -2.67 4.97
N LEU A 177 -10.15 -2.03 4.58
CA LEU A 177 -10.09 -1.04 3.51
C LEU A 177 -9.25 -1.58 2.34
N HIS A 178 -9.92 -2.04 1.30
CA HIS A 178 -9.26 -2.70 0.16
C HIS A 178 -9.42 -1.87 -1.11
N GLY A 179 -8.39 -1.12 -1.52
CA GLY A 179 -8.39 -0.29 -2.73
C GLY A 179 -9.45 0.80 -2.75
N VAL A 180 -9.59 1.52 -1.64
CA VAL A 180 -10.63 2.55 -1.44
C VAL A 180 -10.04 3.93 -1.20
N THR A 181 -10.82 4.98 -1.45
CA THR A 181 -10.41 6.36 -1.20
C THR A 181 -11.22 6.96 -0.06
N ILE A 182 -10.54 7.46 0.97
CA ILE A 182 -11.13 8.17 2.09
C ILE A 182 -10.57 9.60 2.10
N ALA A 183 -11.47 10.58 2.06
CA ALA A 183 -11.12 11.99 2.13
C ALA A 183 -11.97 12.68 3.20
N ALA A 184 -11.32 13.25 4.22
CA ALA A 184 -11.98 14.07 5.23
C ALA A 184 -11.42 15.50 5.20
N GLY A 185 -12.31 16.50 5.12
CA GLY A 185 -11.91 17.90 5.17
C GLY A 185 -11.36 18.34 6.54
N GLY A 186 -11.79 17.66 7.61
CA GLY A 186 -11.30 17.82 8.97
C GLY A 186 -10.47 16.61 9.41
N SER A 187 -10.78 16.08 10.61
CA SER A 187 -10.07 14.92 11.17
C SER A 187 -10.76 13.60 10.83
N ALA A 188 -10.01 12.49 10.85
CA ALA A 188 -10.61 11.16 10.74
C ALA A 188 -10.10 10.21 11.84
N ALA A 189 -11.01 9.39 12.36
CA ALA A 189 -10.71 8.30 13.28
C ALA A 189 -11.23 6.98 12.71
N LEU A 190 -10.32 6.04 12.46
CA LEU A 190 -10.62 4.70 11.98
C LEU A 190 -10.23 3.70 13.06
N GLN A 191 -11.22 2.95 13.56
CA GLN A 191 -11.06 2.05 14.69
C GLN A 191 -11.58 0.65 14.37
N ALA A 192 -10.78 -0.35 14.76
CA ALA A 192 -11.15 -1.75 14.78
C ALA A 192 -10.96 -2.32 16.19
N GLY A 193 -11.92 -3.11 16.68
CA GLY A 193 -11.75 -3.86 17.92
C GLY A 193 -10.70 -4.97 17.81
N ASN A 194 -10.50 -5.53 16.62
CA ASN A 194 -9.45 -6.50 16.30
C ASN A 194 -8.47 -5.88 15.31
N ASN A 195 -8.61 -6.15 14.01
CA ASN A 195 -7.61 -5.79 13.02
C ASN A 195 -8.08 -4.63 12.13
N LEU A 196 -7.17 -3.71 11.84
CA LEU A 196 -7.36 -2.67 10.83
C LEU A 196 -6.40 -2.94 9.67
N SER A 197 -6.95 -3.17 8.47
CA SER A 197 -6.17 -3.52 7.28
C SER A 197 -6.41 -2.52 6.16
N LEU A 198 -5.33 -1.90 5.70
CA LEU A 198 -5.29 -0.99 4.56
C LEU A 198 -4.45 -1.66 3.48
N THR A 199 -5.12 -2.19 2.46
CA THR A 199 -4.47 -2.99 1.40
C THR A 199 -4.99 -2.58 0.02
N PRO A 200 -4.26 -2.86 -1.07
CA PRO A 200 -4.74 -2.57 -2.40
C PRO A 200 -5.69 -3.65 -2.89
N THR A 201 -6.43 -3.36 -3.96
CA THR A 201 -6.97 -4.40 -4.83
C THR A 201 -5.94 -4.88 -5.83
N ILE A 202 -5.99 -6.17 -6.15
CA ILE A 202 -5.14 -6.81 -7.14
C ILE A 202 -5.96 -7.10 -8.40
N GLY A 203 -5.43 -6.71 -9.55
CA GLY A 203 -5.99 -6.97 -10.86
C GLY A 203 -5.84 -8.43 -11.28
N LEU A 204 -6.49 -8.81 -12.38
CA LEU A 204 -6.41 -10.17 -12.94
C LEU A 204 -5.00 -10.52 -13.44
N ASP A 205 -4.19 -9.51 -13.72
CA ASP A 205 -2.78 -9.61 -14.08
C ASP A 205 -1.86 -9.80 -12.86
N GLY A 206 -2.41 -9.87 -11.64
CA GLY A 206 -1.64 -9.99 -10.40
C GLY A 206 -1.08 -8.66 -9.90
N LYS A 207 -1.32 -7.55 -10.62
CA LYS A 207 -0.78 -6.22 -10.30
C LYS A 207 -1.70 -5.44 -9.38
N VAL A 208 -1.18 -4.44 -8.70
CA VAL A 208 -1.99 -3.46 -7.97
C VAL A 208 -2.94 -2.76 -8.95
N ALA A 209 -4.24 -2.91 -8.71
CA ALA A 209 -5.28 -2.22 -9.48
C ALA A 209 -5.66 -0.88 -8.84
N THR A 210 -5.88 -0.86 -7.53
CA THR A 210 -6.28 0.36 -6.80
C THR A 210 -5.71 0.33 -5.39
N ARG A 211 -5.05 1.40 -4.99
CA ARG A 211 -4.51 1.56 -3.63
C ARG A 211 -5.59 2.03 -2.67
N THR A 212 -5.44 1.68 -1.40
CA THR A 212 -6.15 2.40 -0.36
C THR A 212 -5.48 3.75 -0.16
N SER A 213 -6.23 4.85 -0.27
CA SER A 213 -5.74 6.21 -0.06
C SER A 213 -6.57 6.88 1.02
N ILE A 214 -5.92 7.41 2.05
CA ILE A 214 -6.56 8.15 3.14
C ILE A 214 -5.91 9.52 3.20
N SER A 215 -6.73 10.57 3.11
CA SER A 215 -6.30 11.96 3.22
C SER A 215 -7.21 12.74 4.16
N THR A 216 -6.62 13.41 5.13
CA THR A 216 -7.32 14.26 6.09
C THR A 216 -6.76 15.67 6.06
N GLY A 217 -7.63 16.68 6.22
CA GLY A 217 -7.22 18.08 6.32
C GLY A 217 -6.51 18.39 7.64
N ASP A 218 -6.97 17.74 8.72
CA ASP A 218 -6.43 17.90 10.07
C ASP A 218 -5.73 16.60 10.51
N SER A 219 -6.18 15.96 11.59
CA SER A 219 -5.51 14.79 12.16
C SER A 219 -6.11 13.47 11.68
N LEU A 220 -5.28 12.44 11.62
CA LEU A 220 -5.69 11.07 11.31
C LEU A 220 -5.29 10.13 12.45
N GLN A 221 -6.27 9.39 12.97
CA GLN A 221 -6.05 8.30 13.91
C GLN A 221 -6.45 6.97 13.28
N LEU A 222 -5.52 6.02 13.29
CA LEU A 222 -5.71 4.62 12.93
C LEU A 222 -5.50 3.77 14.19
N THR A 223 -6.50 3.00 14.61
CA THR A 223 -6.41 2.19 15.83
C THR A 223 -6.95 0.78 15.62
N ALA A 224 -6.15 -0.21 16.00
CA ALA A 224 -6.51 -1.61 16.02
C ALA A 224 -6.32 -2.18 17.44
N GLY A 225 -7.28 -2.97 17.92
CA GLY A 225 -7.11 -3.69 19.19
C GLY A 225 -6.09 -4.82 19.13
N ASN A 226 -5.86 -5.40 17.94
CA ASN A 226 -4.83 -6.39 17.67
C ASN A 226 -3.81 -5.82 16.69
N ASP A 227 -3.91 -6.15 15.40
CA ASP A 227 -2.89 -5.77 14.41
C ASP A 227 -3.38 -4.64 13.49
N LEU A 228 -2.48 -3.69 13.18
CA LEU A 228 -2.67 -2.67 12.15
C LEU A 228 -1.71 -2.95 11.00
N THR A 229 -2.26 -3.27 9.83
CA THR A 229 -1.48 -3.48 8.60
C THR A 229 -1.74 -2.37 7.61
N ILE A 230 -0.68 -1.69 7.20
CA ILE A 230 -0.67 -0.66 6.16
C ILE A 230 0.26 -1.15 5.05
N ARG A 231 -0.32 -1.69 3.98
CA ARG A 231 0.43 -2.27 2.86
C ARG A 231 -0.04 -1.68 1.54
N GLN A 232 0.87 -1.07 0.79
CA GLN A 232 0.59 -0.42 -0.50
C GLN A 232 -0.59 0.58 -0.48
N ALA A 233 -0.76 1.27 0.64
CA ALA A 233 -1.67 2.37 0.84
C ALA A 233 -0.94 3.72 0.74
N GLU A 234 -1.68 4.81 0.59
CA GLU A 234 -1.16 6.17 0.79
C GLU A 234 -1.91 6.78 1.97
N VAL A 235 -1.19 7.18 3.02
CA VAL A 235 -1.81 7.66 4.25
C VAL A 235 -1.27 9.04 4.59
N LYS A 236 -2.14 10.05 4.55
CA LYS A 236 -1.77 11.46 4.74
C LYS A 236 -2.68 12.20 5.72
N ALA A 237 -2.06 12.96 6.61
CA ALA A 237 -2.72 13.94 7.47
C ALA A 237 -2.11 15.33 7.29
N GLY A 238 -2.95 16.37 7.21
CA GLY A 238 -2.49 17.76 7.20
C GLY A 238 -1.93 18.22 8.56
N GLY A 239 -2.43 17.61 9.64
CA GLY A 239 -1.95 17.73 11.02
C GLY A 239 -1.22 16.46 11.47
N ASP A 240 -1.57 15.95 12.65
CA ASP A 240 -0.92 14.79 13.25
C ASP A 240 -1.48 13.47 12.71
N LEU A 241 -0.62 12.46 12.58
CA LEU A 241 -1.00 11.09 12.22
C LEU A 241 -0.59 10.14 13.35
N ILE A 242 -1.56 9.43 13.92
CA ILE A 242 -1.34 8.42 14.96
C ILE A 242 -1.78 7.06 14.42
N ALA A 243 -0.87 6.09 14.40
CA ALA A 243 -1.14 4.69 14.08
C ALA A 243 -0.83 3.84 15.32
N ALA A 244 -1.86 3.18 15.87
CA ALA A 244 -1.76 2.41 17.10
C ALA A 244 -2.33 1.00 16.94
N ALA A 245 -1.60 0.01 17.43
CA ALA A 245 -1.98 -1.40 17.45
C ALA A 245 -1.80 -1.99 18.86
N GLY A 246 -2.72 -2.84 19.31
CA GLY A 246 -2.56 -3.56 20.57
C GLY A 246 -1.51 -4.67 20.51
N ASN A 247 -1.29 -5.26 19.34
CA ASN A 247 -0.24 -6.23 19.07
C ASN A 247 0.80 -5.62 18.12
N ASN A 248 0.69 -5.85 16.81
CA ASN A 248 1.73 -5.46 15.85
C ASN A 248 1.26 -4.35 14.91
N LEU A 249 2.18 -3.45 14.58
CA LEU A 249 1.99 -2.43 13.56
C LEU A 249 2.92 -2.71 12.39
N ASN A 250 2.36 -3.07 11.24
CA ASN A 250 3.11 -3.41 10.04
C ASN A 250 2.92 -2.34 8.96
N VAL A 251 4.01 -1.73 8.52
CA VAL A 251 4.04 -0.76 7.41
C VAL A 251 4.93 -1.33 6.32
N GLU A 252 4.30 -1.84 5.26
CA GLU A 252 4.94 -2.73 4.30
C GLU A 252 4.87 -2.16 2.88
N SER A 253 6.04 -1.78 2.35
CA SER A 253 6.26 -1.67 0.91
C SER A 253 6.33 -3.06 0.30
N VAL A 254 6.11 -3.16 -1.03
CA VAL A 254 6.28 -4.44 -1.74
C VAL A 254 7.05 -4.25 -3.05
N LEU A 255 7.60 -5.35 -3.57
CA LEU A 255 8.12 -5.39 -4.93
C LEU A 255 6.98 -5.43 -5.94
N ASN A 256 7.06 -4.60 -6.96
CA ASN A 256 6.19 -4.72 -8.13
C ASN A 256 6.68 -5.85 -9.04
N ASP A 257 5.79 -6.31 -9.92
CA ASP A 257 6.15 -7.24 -10.98
C ASP A 257 7.30 -6.71 -11.84
N SER A 258 8.18 -7.61 -12.27
CA SER A 258 9.25 -7.30 -13.21
C SER A 258 8.70 -6.99 -14.60
N GLU A 259 9.18 -5.92 -15.21
CA GLU A 259 8.86 -5.58 -16.60
C GLU A 259 10.01 -5.98 -17.52
N THR A 260 9.75 -6.89 -18.46
CA THR A 260 10.75 -7.31 -19.47
C THR A 260 10.42 -6.71 -20.83
N ASN A 261 11.35 -5.93 -21.36
CA ASN A 261 11.26 -5.31 -22.68
C ASN A 261 12.38 -5.84 -23.59
N SER A 262 12.07 -6.06 -24.87
CA SER A 262 13.05 -6.55 -25.85
C SER A 262 13.05 -5.69 -27.11
N TYR A 263 14.21 -5.15 -27.45
CA TYR A 263 14.44 -4.27 -28.58
C TYR A 263 15.37 -4.94 -29.59
N ASN A 264 14.98 -4.93 -30.86
CA ASN A 264 15.78 -5.46 -31.95
C ASN A 264 16.26 -4.33 -32.85
N SER A 265 17.57 -4.27 -33.07
CA SER A 265 18.20 -3.32 -33.98
C SER A 265 19.10 -4.02 -35.01
N ARG A 266 19.28 -3.38 -36.15
CA ARG A 266 20.12 -3.88 -37.23
C ARG A 266 20.90 -2.76 -37.88
N ASN A 267 22.23 -2.90 -37.90
CA ASN A 267 23.11 -2.03 -38.67
C ASN A 267 23.87 -2.87 -39.71
N GLY A 268 23.44 -2.80 -40.97
CA GLY A 268 23.96 -3.62 -42.06
C GLY A 268 23.81 -5.13 -41.81
N LYS A 269 24.94 -5.81 -41.60
CA LYS A 269 25.02 -7.26 -41.34
C LYS A 269 25.03 -7.62 -39.85
N THR A 270 25.07 -6.62 -38.98
CA THR A 270 25.05 -6.80 -37.54
C THR A 270 23.62 -6.68 -37.03
N ARG A 271 23.20 -7.65 -36.24
CA ARG A 271 21.91 -7.70 -35.54
C ARG A 271 22.19 -7.61 -34.05
N VAL A 272 21.49 -6.72 -33.36
CA VAL A 272 21.57 -6.56 -31.92
C VAL A 272 20.17 -6.80 -31.35
N THR A 273 20.09 -7.66 -30.35
CA THR A 273 18.87 -7.83 -29.54
C THR A 273 19.23 -7.42 -28.12
N THR A 274 18.51 -6.46 -27.56
CA THR A 274 18.67 -6.01 -26.17
C THR A 274 17.41 -6.40 -25.43
N THR A 275 17.54 -7.21 -24.37
CA THR A 275 16.44 -7.56 -23.48
C THR A 275 16.74 -7.00 -22.10
N THR A 276 15.87 -6.13 -21.59
CA THR A 276 16.00 -5.52 -20.27
C THR A 276 14.88 -6.02 -19.39
N THR A 277 15.18 -6.41 -18.15
CA THR A 277 14.16 -6.65 -17.12
C THR A 277 14.38 -5.66 -16.00
N THR A 278 13.35 -4.91 -15.61
CA THR A 278 13.44 -3.94 -14.53
C THR A 278 12.48 -4.29 -13.40
N GLN A 279 12.92 -4.10 -12.16
CA GLN A 279 12.08 -4.24 -10.96
C GLN A 279 11.94 -2.89 -10.26
N THR A 280 10.77 -2.65 -9.66
CA THR A 280 10.52 -1.42 -8.88
C THR A 280 9.88 -1.77 -7.55
N ILE A 281 10.01 -0.90 -6.56
CA ILE A 281 9.22 -0.99 -5.34
C ILE A 281 7.98 -0.11 -5.43
N ASP A 282 6.94 -0.60 -4.79
CA ASP A 282 5.81 0.19 -4.37
C ASP A 282 6.08 0.65 -2.92
N GLN A 283 6.65 1.85 -2.77
CA GLN A 283 7.01 2.39 -1.47
C GLN A 283 5.77 2.86 -0.69
N GLN A 284 5.57 2.29 0.50
CA GLN A 284 4.54 2.67 1.44
C GLN A 284 4.92 3.98 2.15
N ALA A 285 4.10 5.02 1.96
CA ALA A 285 4.31 6.33 2.58
C ALA A 285 3.26 6.64 3.65
N LEU A 286 3.73 7.06 4.83
CA LEU A 286 2.93 7.71 5.88
C LEU A 286 3.43 9.15 6.03
N THR A 287 2.53 10.12 5.86
CA THR A 287 2.88 11.54 5.89
C THR A 287 1.99 12.30 6.85
N ALA A 288 2.60 13.04 7.77
CA ALA A 288 1.92 13.96 8.68
C ALA A 288 2.47 15.37 8.48
N GLY A 289 1.62 16.38 8.32
CA GLY A 289 2.05 17.78 8.36
C GLY A 289 2.49 18.23 9.76
N GLY A 290 2.01 17.55 10.80
CA GLY A 290 2.43 17.67 12.19
C GLY A 290 3.33 16.51 12.62
N ASN A 291 2.99 15.89 13.75
CA ASN A 291 3.70 14.73 14.28
C ASN A 291 3.20 13.43 13.65
N LEU A 292 4.11 12.49 13.44
CA LEU A 292 3.77 11.11 13.07
C LEU A 292 4.14 10.20 14.25
N ILE A 293 3.16 9.46 14.76
CA ILE A 293 3.33 8.54 15.89
C ILE A 293 2.93 7.14 15.47
N LEU A 294 3.85 6.19 15.64
CA LEU A 294 3.61 4.75 15.48
C LEU A 294 3.74 4.08 16.85
N SER A 295 2.72 3.32 17.26
CA SER A 295 2.70 2.63 18.55
C SER A 295 2.17 1.21 18.41
N ALA A 296 2.89 0.25 18.99
CA ALA A 296 2.49 -1.15 19.05
C ALA A 296 2.69 -1.72 20.46
N GLY A 297 1.75 -2.57 20.91
CA GLY A 297 1.92 -3.28 22.18
C GLY A 297 3.00 -4.37 22.14
N ASN A 298 3.25 -4.93 20.96
CA ASN A 298 4.37 -5.85 20.69
C ASN A 298 5.37 -5.17 19.76
N ASP A 299 5.23 -5.35 18.43
CA ASP A 299 6.26 -5.00 17.47
C ASP A 299 5.81 -3.92 16.47
N VAL A 300 6.74 -3.03 16.11
CA VAL A 300 6.60 -2.16 14.93
C VAL A 300 7.52 -2.69 13.83
N ASN A 301 6.92 -3.19 12.74
CA ASN A 301 7.63 -3.77 11.61
C ASN A 301 7.51 -2.85 10.38
N LEU A 302 8.65 -2.48 9.82
CA LEU A 302 8.78 -1.57 8.70
C LEU A 302 9.57 -2.26 7.60
N VAL A 303 9.01 -2.31 6.39
CA VAL A 303 9.67 -2.94 5.23
C VAL A 303 9.79 -1.89 4.14
N ALA A 304 11.01 -1.39 3.92
CA ALA A 304 11.32 -0.33 2.97
C ALA A 304 10.30 0.83 2.99
N ALA A 305 9.80 1.20 4.18
CA ALA A 305 8.73 2.17 4.34
C ALA A 305 9.28 3.60 4.31
N LYS A 306 8.40 4.57 4.01
CA LYS A 306 8.73 6.00 4.09
C LYS A 306 7.84 6.70 5.12
N LEU A 307 8.46 7.19 6.17
CA LEU A 307 7.80 7.89 7.28
C LEU A 307 8.24 9.35 7.25
N ASP A 308 7.30 10.26 6.96
CA ASP A 308 7.58 11.70 6.82
C ASP A 308 6.71 12.53 7.78
N ALA A 309 7.35 13.08 8.80
CA ALA A 309 6.74 13.97 9.79
C ALA A 309 7.18 15.42 9.57
N GLY A 310 6.21 16.32 9.41
CA GLY A 310 6.47 17.76 9.33
C GLY A 310 7.04 18.35 10.62
N LYS A 311 6.78 17.69 11.76
CA LYS A 311 7.33 18.01 13.09
C LYS A 311 8.07 16.78 13.66
N GLY A 312 7.61 16.19 14.77
CA GLY A 312 8.28 15.05 15.38
C GLY A 312 7.84 13.69 14.82
N LEU A 313 8.76 12.74 14.77
CA LEU A 313 8.47 11.33 14.48
C LEU A 313 8.72 10.50 15.74
N GLY A 314 7.68 9.87 16.27
CA GLY A 314 7.75 9.00 17.45
C GLY A 314 7.38 7.56 17.09
N ILE A 315 8.20 6.60 17.49
CA ILE A 315 7.94 5.17 17.31
C ILE A 315 8.11 4.46 18.65
N SER A 316 7.09 3.74 19.09
CA SER A 316 7.10 3.01 20.35
C SER A 316 6.62 1.57 20.15
N ALA A 317 7.39 0.61 20.64
CA ALA A 317 7.05 -0.81 20.64
C ALA A 317 7.22 -1.38 22.05
N GLY A 318 6.28 -2.24 22.49
CA GLY A 318 6.43 -2.95 23.75
C GLY A 318 7.53 -4.01 23.72
N ASN A 319 7.82 -4.57 22.55
CA ASN A 319 8.90 -5.51 22.28
C ASN A 319 9.90 -4.86 21.31
N ASP A 320 9.73 -5.03 19.99
CA ASP A 320 10.77 -4.71 19.01
C ASP A 320 10.37 -3.65 17.98
N ILE A 321 11.35 -2.87 17.52
CA ILE A 321 11.23 -2.04 16.31
C ILE A 321 12.14 -2.63 15.23
N ASN A 322 11.56 -3.08 14.13
CA ASN A 322 12.27 -3.73 13.03
C ASN A 322 12.13 -2.93 11.74
N ALA A 323 13.24 -2.41 11.19
CA ALA A 323 13.30 -1.80 9.88
C ALA A 323 14.14 -2.65 8.92
N SER A 324 13.46 -3.26 7.96
CA SER A 324 14.01 -4.18 6.97
C SER A 324 13.96 -3.60 5.56
N THR A 325 14.56 -4.33 4.62
CA THR A 325 14.83 -3.86 3.26
C THR A 325 14.05 -4.63 2.19
N LEU A 326 13.92 -4.03 1.01
CA LEU A 326 13.59 -4.71 -0.24
C LEU A 326 14.71 -4.53 -1.25
N THR A 327 14.99 -5.55 -2.05
CA THR A 327 16.01 -5.45 -3.11
C THR A 327 15.35 -5.57 -4.48
N THR A 328 15.55 -4.58 -5.34
CA THR A 328 15.17 -4.63 -6.75
C THR A 328 16.34 -5.12 -7.59
N VAL A 329 16.05 -5.86 -8.65
CA VAL A 329 17.07 -6.36 -9.59
C VAL A 329 16.73 -5.90 -11.01
N ASP A 330 17.65 -5.16 -11.60
CA ASP A 330 17.61 -4.79 -13.02
C ASP A 330 18.61 -5.66 -13.80
N THR A 331 18.20 -6.18 -14.96
CA THR A 331 19.06 -6.98 -15.84
C THR A 331 19.02 -6.48 -17.27
N SER A 332 20.14 -6.64 -17.99
CA SER A 332 20.22 -6.32 -19.41
C SER A 332 21.07 -7.34 -20.17
N ASP A 333 20.44 -8.05 -21.11
CA ASP A 333 21.09 -8.97 -22.05
C ASP A 333 21.18 -8.37 -23.45
N VAL A 334 22.39 -8.10 -23.92
CA VAL A 334 22.69 -7.60 -25.26
C VAL A 334 23.35 -8.69 -26.09
N LEU A 335 22.64 -9.19 -27.10
CA LEU A 335 23.14 -10.16 -28.06
C LEU A 335 23.48 -9.49 -29.40
N GLU A 336 24.77 -9.35 -29.69
CA GLU A 336 25.27 -8.95 -31.00
C GLU A 336 25.61 -10.18 -31.86
N THR A 337 25.04 -10.26 -33.06
CA THR A 337 25.37 -11.29 -34.04
C THR A 337 25.69 -10.72 -35.41
N ARG A 338 26.72 -11.28 -36.04
CA ARG A 338 27.05 -11.07 -37.46
C ARG A 338 27.76 -12.29 -38.00
N LYS A 339 28.10 -12.29 -39.30
CA LYS A 339 28.76 -13.44 -39.94
C LYS A 339 30.05 -13.82 -39.18
N ARG A 340 30.05 -15.03 -38.58
CA ARG A 340 31.16 -15.61 -37.81
C ARG A 340 31.52 -14.85 -36.52
N PHE A 341 30.60 -14.09 -35.95
CA PHE A 341 30.79 -13.39 -34.68
C PHE A 341 29.48 -13.40 -33.90
N LYS A 342 29.57 -13.75 -32.62
CA LYS A 342 28.50 -13.64 -31.63
C LYS A 342 29.14 -13.02 -30.39
N GLN A 343 28.49 -12.03 -29.80
CA GLN A 343 28.84 -11.51 -28.49
C GLN A 343 27.55 -11.39 -27.67
N THR A 344 27.60 -11.85 -26.43
CA THR A 344 26.56 -11.62 -25.43
C THR A 344 27.17 -10.76 -24.34
N THR A 345 26.48 -9.72 -23.91
CA THR A 345 26.82 -8.94 -22.71
C THR A 345 25.61 -8.94 -21.81
N SER A 346 25.78 -9.42 -20.59
CA SER A 346 24.73 -9.57 -19.58
C SER A 346 25.11 -8.74 -18.37
N THR A 347 24.21 -7.88 -17.89
CA THR A 347 24.37 -7.16 -16.63
C THR A 347 23.27 -7.52 -15.65
N ARG A 348 23.59 -7.48 -14.36
CA ARG A 348 22.67 -7.64 -13.25
C ARG A 348 23.04 -6.62 -12.19
N ASP A 349 22.12 -5.74 -11.87
CA ASP A 349 22.32 -4.65 -10.91
C ASP A 349 21.24 -4.75 -9.83
N GLU A 350 21.68 -4.86 -8.58
CA GLU A 350 20.77 -4.85 -7.44
C GLU A 350 20.67 -3.45 -6.82
N THR A 351 19.53 -3.14 -6.21
CA THR A 351 19.36 -1.92 -5.41
C THR A 351 18.57 -2.23 -4.16
N VAL A 352 19.15 -1.97 -3.00
CA VAL A 352 18.55 -2.17 -1.69
C VAL A 352 17.83 -0.90 -1.26
N HIS A 353 16.56 -1.06 -0.90
CA HIS A 353 15.69 -0.02 -0.39
C HIS A 353 15.44 -0.28 1.10
N GLY A 354 16.01 0.55 1.96
CA GLY A 354 15.74 0.54 3.40
C GLY A 354 14.56 1.43 3.79
N THR A 355 14.24 1.44 5.08
CA THR A 355 13.21 2.35 5.62
C THR A 355 13.77 3.77 5.75
N GLU A 356 13.01 4.76 5.29
CA GLU A 356 13.30 6.19 5.40
C GLU A 356 12.50 6.82 6.55
N PHE A 357 13.20 7.43 7.51
CA PHE A 357 12.64 8.19 8.62
C PHE A 357 12.99 9.66 8.46
N THR A 358 12.00 10.51 8.19
CA THR A 358 12.19 11.96 8.09
C THR A 358 11.35 12.67 9.13
N ALA A 359 11.97 13.56 9.91
CA ALA A 359 11.28 14.44 10.84
C ALA A 359 11.71 15.90 10.66
N GLY A 360 10.75 16.83 10.76
CA GLY A 360 11.05 18.25 10.82
C GLY A 360 11.72 18.67 12.13
N GLY A 361 11.37 18.00 13.23
CA GLY A 361 11.97 18.12 14.56
C GLY A 361 12.62 16.81 15.00
N ASN A 362 12.45 16.44 16.28
CA ASN A 362 13.05 15.23 16.83
C ASN A 362 12.48 13.93 16.23
N LEU A 363 13.35 12.94 16.09
CA LEU A 363 13.01 11.54 15.85
C LEU A 363 13.29 10.74 17.13
N ALA A 364 12.31 10.02 17.65
CA ALA A 364 12.46 9.15 18.81
C ALA A 364 11.92 7.75 18.53
N MET A 365 12.74 6.74 18.82
CA MET A 365 12.36 5.32 18.76
C MET A 365 12.60 4.68 20.12
N GLN A 366 11.58 4.01 20.65
CA GLN A 366 11.63 3.30 21.93
C GLN A 366 11.11 1.87 21.78
N ALA A 367 11.92 0.90 22.17
CA ALA A 367 11.56 -0.52 22.19
C ALA A 367 11.76 -1.08 23.60
N GLY A 368 10.88 -1.98 24.03
CA GLY A 368 11.05 -2.69 25.30
C GLY A 368 12.20 -3.71 25.26
N ASN A 369 12.45 -4.29 24.08
CA ASN A 369 13.52 -5.23 23.82
C ASN A 369 14.52 -4.61 22.84
N ASP A 370 14.33 -4.76 21.53
CA ASP A 370 15.36 -4.45 20.54
C ASP A 370 14.94 -3.38 19.51
N ILE A 371 15.90 -2.60 19.04
CA ILE A 371 15.76 -1.78 17.84
C ILE A 371 16.73 -2.30 16.78
N THR A 372 16.20 -2.79 15.65
CA THR A 372 17.01 -3.25 14.52
C THR A 372 16.71 -2.45 13.27
N LEU A 373 17.71 -1.70 12.78
CA LEU A 373 17.65 -0.90 11.57
C LEU A 373 18.63 -1.45 10.53
N THR A 374 18.14 -1.96 9.40
CA THR A 374 18.97 -2.51 8.32
C THR A 374 18.92 -1.60 7.09
N ALA A 375 20.08 -1.11 6.66
CA ALA A 375 20.22 -0.16 5.54
C ALA A 375 19.23 1.03 5.62
N ALA A 376 18.85 1.44 6.83
CA ALA A 376 17.85 2.48 7.03
C ALA A 376 18.46 3.89 6.89
N SER A 377 17.65 4.87 6.54
CA SER A 377 18.04 6.28 6.52
C SER A 377 17.17 7.07 7.46
N ALA A 378 17.76 7.65 8.50
CA ALA A 378 17.06 8.47 9.48
C ALA A 378 17.64 9.89 9.51
N ALA A 379 16.79 10.88 9.27
CA ALA A 379 17.19 12.27 9.21
C ALA A 379 16.19 13.21 9.90
N THR A 380 16.71 14.19 10.62
CA THR A 380 15.95 15.33 11.14
C THR A 380 16.36 16.62 10.42
N LYS A 381 15.42 17.55 10.22
CA LYS A 381 15.74 18.91 9.72
C LYS A 381 16.28 19.80 10.83
N GLU A 382 15.66 19.70 12.00
CA GLU A 382 16.04 20.37 13.24
C GLU A 382 15.92 19.36 14.38
N GLY A 383 16.73 19.47 15.43
CA GLY A 383 16.65 18.59 16.59
C GLY A 383 17.34 17.24 16.41
N GLY A 384 17.07 16.32 17.34
CA GLY A 384 17.88 15.10 17.53
C GLY A 384 17.21 13.79 17.12
N ILE A 385 18.04 12.77 16.93
CA ILE A 385 17.63 11.36 16.86
C ILE A 385 17.90 10.70 18.21
N THR A 386 16.89 10.04 18.78
CA THR A 386 17.01 9.24 20.00
C THR A 386 16.55 7.81 19.73
N LEU A 387 17.42 6.84 20.01
CA LEU A 387 17.16 5.40 19.92
C LEU A 387 17.32 4.81 21.33
N ALA A 388 16.27 4.21 21.87
CA ALA A 388 16.30 3.62 23.21
C ALA A 388 15.69 2.21 23.21
N ALA A 389 16.50 1.21 23.52
CA ALA A 389 16.10 -0.20 23.58
C ALA A 389 16.39 -0.77 24.97
N GLY A 390 15.47 -1.60 25.50
CA GLY A 390 15.67 -2.26 26.80
C GLY A 390 16.77 -3.34 26.77
N ASN A 391 17.02 -3.93 25.61
CA ASN A 391 18.09 -4.89 25.33
C ASN A 391 19.06 -4.27 24.32
N ASP A 392 18.89 -4.51 23.02
CA ASP A 392 19.92 -4.22 22.02
C ASP A 392 19.51 -3.15 21.02
N VAL A 393 20.50 -2.38 20.53
CA VAL A 393 20.34 -1.55 19.33
C VAL A 393 21.28 -2.04 18.24
N ASN A 394 20.71 -2.42 17.09
CA ASN A 394 21.41 -2.98 15.95
C ASN A 394 21.27 -2.07 14.72
N LEU A 395 22.36 -1.43 14.30
CA LEU A 395 22.46 -0.66 13.06
C LEU A 395 23.22 -1.49 12.03
N LEU A 396 22.49 -2.14 11.14
CA LEU A 396 23.00 -3.16 10.24
C LEU A 396 23.16 -2.63 8.81
N ALA A 397 24.06 -3.27 8.06
CA ALA A 397 24.20 -3.08 6.62
C ALA A 397 23.50 -4.21 5.85
N ALA A 398 23.03 -3.88 4.66
CA ALA A 398 22.66 -4.83 3.62
C ALA A 398 23.73 -4.85 2.52
N SER A 399 23.55 -5.69 1.50
CA SER A 399 24.51 -5.87 0.41
C SER A 399 23.79 -5.80 -0.94
N GLU A 400 24.37 -5.08 -1.89
CA GLU A 400 23.98 -5.02 -3.30
C GLU A 400 25.02 -5.76 -4.14
N GLN A 401 24.56 -6.60 -5.07
CA GLN A 401 25.42 -7.24 -6.05
C GLN A 401 25.30 -6.58 -7.43
N HIS A 402 26.43 -6.31 -8.07
CA HIS A 402 26.51 -5.81 -9.44
C HIS A 402 27.43 -6.70 -10.27
N ASP A 403 26.86 -7.35 -11.28
CA ASP A 403 27.57 -8.28 -12.14
C ASP A 403 27.52 -7.82 -13.60
N ALA A 404 28.63 -8.00 -14.31
CA ALA A 404 28.68 -7.91 -15.76
C ALA A 404 29.42 -9.11 -16.34
N VAL A 405 28.87 -9.71 -17.40
CA VAL A 405 29.50 -10.84 -18.09
C VAL A 405 29.51 -10.57 -19.59
N GLN A 406 30.64 -10.80 -20.24
CA GLN A 406 30.80 -10.71 -21.69
C GLN A 406 31.36 -12.01 -22.27
N ASP A 407 30.54 -12.68 -23.07
CA ASP A 407 30.94 -13.83 -23.86
C ASP A 407 31.09 -13.47 -25.32
N MET A 408 32.26 -13.71 -25.91
CA MET A 408 32.48 -13.50 -27.34
C MET A 408 32.90 -14.80 -28.02
N THR A 409 32.32 -15.09 -29.19
CA THR A 409 32.79 -16.12 -30.11
C THR A 409 33.07 -15.53 -31.48
N LYS A 410 34.29 -15.69 -31.97
CA LYS A 410 34.73 -15.23 -33.30
C LYS A 410 35.35 -16.37 -34.10
N LYS A 411 34.85 -16.59 -35.32
CA LYS A 411 35.39 -17.59 -36.25
C LYS A 411 36.08 -16.91 -37.44
N LYS A 412 37.29 -17.32 -37.75
CA LYS A 412 38.01 -16.98 -39.00
C LYS A 412 38.10 -18.24 -39.87
N LYS A 413 37.79 -18.12 -41.17
CA LYS A 413 37.97 -19.19 -42.16
C LYS A 413 38.97 -18.74 -43.22
N GLY A 414 39.92 -19.61 -43.56
CA GLY A 414 40.76 -19.55 -44.75
C GLY A 414 40.41 -20.70 -45.71
N THR A 415 41.17 -20.85 -46.80
CA THR A 415 40.90 -21.81 -47.88
C THR A 415 40.91 -23.28 -47.42
N PHE A 416 41.72 -23.63 -46.41
CA PHE A 416 41.85 -24.99 -45.85
C PHE A 416 41.97 -25.04 -44.32
N SER A 417 41.62 -23.96 -43.61
CA SER A 417 41.72 -23.89 -42.16
C SER A 417 40.63 -23.04 -41.51
N SER A 418 40.36 -23.30 -40.24
CA SER A 418 39.47 -22.50 -39.39
C SER A 418 40.12 -22.22 -38.04
N LYS A 419 39.84 -21.03 -37.50
CA LYS A 419 40.24 -20.60 -36.15
C LYS A 419 39.00 -20.07 -35.43
N THR A 420 38.64 -20.68 -34.32
CA THR A 420 37.60 -20.20 -33.41
C THR A 420 38.28 -19.63 -32.17
N THR A 421 37.94 -18.40 -31.81
CA THR A 421 38.35 -17.75 -30.57
C THR A 421 37.10 -17.52 -29.75
N THR A 422 37.11 -17.99 -28.51
CA THR A 422 36.11 -17.70 -27.50
C THR A 422 36.77 -16.91 -26.38
N THR A 423 36.10 -15.86 -25.88
CA THR A 423 36.50 -15.15 -24.67
C THR A 423 35.33 -15.11 -23.70
N HIS A 424 35.65 -15.14 -22.42
CA HIS A 424 34.73 -14.99 -21.30
C HIS A 424 35.36 -13.97 -20.36
N ASP A 425 34.69 -12.85 -20.16
CA ASP A 425 35.12 -11.80 -19.24
C ASP A 425 33.98 -11.56 -18.25
N ALA A 426 34.25 -11.57 -16.94
CA ALA A 426 33.24 -11.34 -15.91
C ALA A 426 33.73 -10.36 -14.85
N TRP A 427 32.82 -9.53 -14.34
CA TRP A 427 33.02 -8.56 -13.28
C TRP A 427 31.97 -8.78 -12.21
N HIS A 428 32.38 -8.82 -10.95
CA HIS A 428 31.50 -8.99 -9.80
C HIS A 428 31.86 -7.98 -8.72
N ASP A 429 30.92 -7.12 -8.39
CA ASP A 429 30.99 -6.15 -7.31
C ASP A 429 29.96 -6.49 -6.24
N ASN A 430 30.37 -6.37 -4.98
CA ASN A 430 29.47 -6.45 -3.83
C ASN A 430 29.64 -5.18 -3.00
N VAL A 431 28.56 -4.42 -2.84
CA VAL A 431 28.55 -3.09 -2.22
C VAL A 431 27.69 -3.12 -0.97
N ALA A 432 28.22 -2.64 0.14
CA ALA A 432 27.48 -2.55 1.39
C ALA A 432 26.59 -1.30 1.42
N VAL A 433 25.30 -1.48 1.73
CA VAL A 433 24.34 -0.40 1.98
C VAL A 433 24.11 -0.29 3.48
N THR A 434 24.62 0.77 4.08
CA THR A 434 24.70 0.92 5.55
C THR A 434 23.56 1.76 6.10
N THR A 435 23.25 1.59 7.39
CA THR A 435 22.31 2.47 8.09
C THR A 435 22.93 3.86 8.29
N THR A 436 22.16 4.92 8.09
CA THR A 436 22.59 6.32 8.26
C THR A 436 21.68 7.06 9.24
N LEU A 437 22.27 7.78 10.19
CA LEU A 437 21.59 8.62 11.17
C LEU A 437 22.17 10.04 11.06
N SER A 438 21.36 11.05 10.76
CA SER A 438 21.80 12.43 10.54
C SER A 438 20.90 13.44 11.26
N ALA A 439 21.44 14.21 12.21
CA ALA A 439 20.66 15.14 13.04
C ALA A 439 21.52 16.24 13.69
N ASP A 440 20.91 17.10 14.51
CA ASP A 440 21.67 18.05 15.37
C ASP A 440 22.34 17.35 16.55
N THR A 441 21.70 16.31 17.08
CA THR A 441 22.26 15.42 18.10
C THR A 441 21.82 13.99 17.83
N VAL A 442 22.68 13.01 18.09
CA VAL A 442 22.30 11.60 18.04
C VAL A 442 22.55 10.96 19.39
N GLN A 443 21.53 10.31 19.95
CA GLN A 443 21.60 9.59 21.22
C GLN A 443 21.14 8.15 21.01
N ILE A 444 21.98 7.19 21.36
CA ILE A 444 21.69 5.76 21.28
C ILE A 444 21.91 5.14 22.65
N ALA A 445 20.87 4.54 23.21
CA ALA A 445 20.90 3.86 24.49
C ALA A 445 20.39 2.42 24.34
N ALA A 446 21.28 1.46 24.57
CA ALA A 446 20.97 0.04 24.67
C ALA A 446 21.10 -0.43 26.12
N GLY A 447 20.16 -1.21 26.62
CA GLY A 447 20.28 -1.81 27.95
C GLY A 447 21.39 -2.86 28.04
N ASN A 448 21.66 -3.57 26.94
CA ASN A 448 22.69 -4.60 26.82
C ASN A 448 23.75 -4.16 25.81
N ASP A 449 23.58 -4.42 24.52
CA ASP A 449 24.61 -4.23 23.50
C ASP A 449 24.19 -3.24 22.40
N LEU A 450 25.15 -2.47 21.91
CA LEU A 450 25.01 -1.64 20.70
C LEU A 450 25.91 -2.21 19.61
N LEU A 451 25.33 -2.64 18.50
CA LEU A 451 26.04 -3.09 17.31
C LEU A 451 25.84 -2.09 16.16
N SER A 452 26.94 -1.62 15.58
CA SER A 452 26.96 -0.79 14.39
C SER A 452 27.85 -1.43 13.32
N GLN A 453 27.24 -1.92 12.23
CA GLN A 453 27.94 -2.49 11.08
C GLN A 453 28.02 -1.46 9.95
N GLY A 454 29.14 -0.73 9.89
CA GLY A 454 29.41 0.29 8.88
C GLY A 454 28.46 1.49 8.94
N ALA A 455 27.61 1.59 9.97
CA ALA A 455 26.60 2.64 10.05
C ALA A 455 27.25 4.03 10.15
N GLN A 456 26.64 5.00 9.47
CA GLN A 456 27.10 6.38 9.45
C GLN A 456 26.25 7.20 10.44
N VAL A 457 26.86 7.60 11.55
CA VAL A 457 26.22 8.47 12.54
C VAL A 457 26.83 9.87 12.45
N ALA A 458 26.07 10.80 11.88
CA ALA A 458 26.48 12.17 11.65
C ALA A 458 25.65 13.14 12.51
N SER A 459 26.35 14.06 13.18
CA SER A 459 25.73 15.07 14.03
C SER A 459 26.41 16.42 13.86
N THR A 460 25.66 17.52 13.91
CA THR A 460 26.24 18.88 13.98
C THR A 460 26.66 19.26 15.40
N GLY A 461 26.05 18.63 16.41
CA GLY A 461 26.38 18.70 17.83
C GLY A 461 26.90 17.37 18.36
N ASP A 462 26.35 16.90 19.48
CA ASP A 462 26.86 15.72 20.18
C ASP A 462 26.36 14.40 19.56
N VAL A 463 27.20 13.37 19.66
CA VAL A 463 26.83 11.97 19.48
C VAL A 463 27.09 11.24 20.80
N VAL A 464 26.06 10.62 21.36
CA VAL A 464 26.14 9.83 22.60
C VAL A 464 25.73 8.40 22.29
N LEU A 465 26.62 7.46 22.57
CA LEU A 465 26.36 6.03 22.46
C LEU A 465 26.56 5.40 23.84
N ALA A 466 25.55 4.73 24.36
CA ALA A 466 25.57 4.06 25.64
C ALA A 466 25.02 2.63 25.49
N ALA A 467 25.73 1.67 26.07
CA ALA A 467 25.31 0.29 26.17
C ALA A 467 25.65 -0.22 27.58
N GLY A 468 24.80 -1.06 28.18
CA GLY A 468 25.08 -1.63 29.50
C GLY A 468 26.25 -2.63 29.50
N ASN A 469 26.46 -3.30 28.38
CA ASN A 469 27.50 -4.31 28.18
C ASN A 469 28.55 -3.82 27.17
N ASN A 470 28.30 -3.93 25.85
CA ASN A 470 29.29 -3.63 24.82
C ASN A 470 28.78 -2.62 23.78
N ILE A 471 29.70 -1.81 23.28
CA ILE A 471 29.52 -1.02 22.06
C ILE A 471 30.48 -1.59 21.01
N THR A 472 29.92 -2.19 19.96
CA THR A 472 30.66 -2.80 18.85
C THR A 472 30.48 -1.95 17.59
N LEU A 473 31.58 -1.40 17.08
CA LEU A 473 31.63 -0.61 15.86
C LEU A 473 32.43 -1.37 14.80
N ASP A 474 31.73 -2.11 13.97
CA ASP A 474 32.30 -2.93 12.90
C ASP A 474 32.30 -2.17 11.57
N THR A 475 33.24 -2.55 10.70
CA THR A 475 33.30 -2.07 9.32
C THR A 475 32.73 -3.11 8.39
N VAL A 476 32.03 -2.68 7.34
CA VAL A 476 31.60 -3.55 6.23
C VAL A 476 32.43 -3.20 5.00
N GLN A 477 32.86 -4.21 4.25
CA GLN A 477 33.77 -4.05 3.11
C GLN A 477 33.04 -4.26 1.78
N ASN A 478 33.38 -3.43 0.80
CA ASN A 478 33.02 -3.69 -0.59
C ASN A 478 34.06 -4.64 -1.21
N THR A 479 33.61 -5.55 -2.08
CA THR A 479 34.50 -6.47 -2.78
C THR A 479 34.34 -6.33 -4.28
N HIS A 480 35.44 -6.44 -5.01
CA HIS A 480 35.47 -6.41 -6.47
C HIS A 480 36.30 -7.59 -6.98
N SER A 481 35.83 -8.28 -8.01
CA SER A 481 36.58 -9.34 -8.68
C SER A 481 36.34 -9.34 -10.19
N GLU A 482 37.37 -9.76 -10.93
CA GLU A 482 37.33 -9.88 -12.39
C GLU A 482 37.85 -11.26 -12.82
N GLU A 483 37.22 -11.86 -13.82
CA GLU A 483 37.64 -13.10 -14.47
C GLU A 483 37.86 -12.90 -15.96
N HIS A 484 38.92 -13.49 -16.52
CA HIS A 484 39.25 -13.42 -17.94
C HIS A 484 39.72 -14.78 -18.47
N GLU A 485 38.95 -15.37 -19.39
CA GLU A 485 39.30 -16.62 -20.08
C GLU A 485 39.35 -16.43 -21.61
N LYS A 486 40.31 -17.10 -22.27
CA LYS A 486 40.43 -17.08 -23.73
C LYS A 486 40.85 -18.43 -24.29
N THR A 487 39.93 -19.05 -25.02
CA THR A 487 40.17 -20.35 -25.68
C THR A 487 40.29 -20.18 -27.20
N VAL A 488 41.30 -20.84 -27.80
CA VAL A 488 41.56 -20.80 -29.24
C VAL A 488 41.62 -22.21 -29.83
N LYS A 489 40.64 -22.56 -30.66
CA LYS A 489 40.60 -23.84 -31.39
C LYS A 489 40.96 -23.61 -32.85
N LYS A 490 41.90 -24.40 -33.38
CA LYS A 490 42.31 -24.39 -34.79
C LYS A 490 41.99 -25.74 -35.42
N SER A 491 41.58 -25.74 -36.69
CA SER A 491 41.38 -26.96 -37.48
C SER A 491 41.87 -26.74 -38.91
N GLY A 492 42.59 -27.70 -39.49
CA GLY A 492 43.15 -27.63 -40.84
C GLY A 492 43.92 -28.90 -41.22
N LEU A 493 44.38 -28.99 -42.46
CA LEU A 493 44.95 -30.18 -43.13
C LEU A 493 46.29 -30.73 -42.56
N TYR A 494 46.73 -30.31 -41.37
CA TYR A 494 47.94 -30.82 -40.71
C TYR A 494 47.66 -31.28 -39.27
N GLY A 495 46.68 -32.18 -39.11
CA GLY A 495 46.36 -32.85 -37.84
C GLY A 495 46.72 -34.35 -37.81
N GLY A 496 47.34 -34.87 -38.87
CA GLY A 496 47.75 -36.27 -38.99
C GLY A 496 48.38 -36.50 -40.36
N GLY A 497 49.71 -36.65 -40.39
CA GLY A 497 50.47 -36.82 -41.62
C GLY A 497 51.91 -37.18 -41.31
N GLY A 498 52.11 -38.36 -40.71
CA GLY A 498 53.35 -39.07 -40.93
C GLY A 498 53.45 -39.40 -42.42
N PHE A 499 54.53 -38.93 -43.05
CA PHE A 499 55.01 -39.49 -44.30
C PHE A 499 56.27 -40.28 -43.93
N SER A 500 56.14 -41.61 -43.98
CA SER A 500 57.24 -42.57 -44.04
C SER A 500 57.85 -42.57 -45.44
#